data_AF-A0A840IA16-F1
#
_entry.id   AF-A0A840IA16-F1
#
_cell.length_a   1.000
_cell.length_b   1.000
_cell.length_c   1.000
_cell.angle_alpha   90.00
_cell.angle_beta   90.00
_cell.angle_gamma   90.00
#
_symmetry.space_group_name_H-M   'P 1'
#
loop_
_entity.id
_entity.type
_entity.pdbx_description
1 polymer ?
#
loop_
_entity_poly.entity_id
_entity_poly.type
_entity_poly.pdbx_seq_one_letter_code
_entity_poly.pdbx_strand_id
1 'polypeptide(L)'
;MPAPLLVAPAPFKGTLRATEVAAALARGLEREGWEVDRCPLADGGLGTLEVLLPALGGETAAVEVGGRAVGIGLIEDGGTAIVELCSVLGCSRDAADGAPRSSAPAGELLLAAAETGAKVLIVGAGDVAAGDGGEGAVEAIASGGGIEQPLVVLCDVRTPAGGIAWGASGGGIAAALARACDARLESGAAFVLEQLGADARMRAARAVIVGEGLLDLRTLAGKAPGELATRARQSGVPCFAVVGSRTLDAFGGRILDLQAVLEASTAEQLELAGRQLATIV
;
A
#
# COMPACT_ATOMS: atom_id res chain seq x y z
N MET A 1 -11.99 -29.43 -5.80
CA MET A 1 -11.37 -28.58 -6.84
C MET A 1 -9.91 -28.35 -6.43
N PRO A 2 -8.96 -28.18 -7.36
CA PRO A 2 -7.60 -27.82 -6.99
C PRO A 2 -7.60 -26.51 -6.18
N ALA A 3 -6.64 -26.34 -5.28
CA ALA A 3 -6.48 -25.09 -4.54
C ALA A 3 -6.25 -23.92 -5.51
N PRO A 4 -6.82 -22.73 -5.24
CA PRO A 4 -6.72 -21.59 -6.13
C PRO A 4 -5.29 -21.02 -6.16
N LEU A 5 -5.02 -20.17 -7.14
CA LEU A 5 -3.83 -19.33 -7.18
C LEU A 5 -4.12 -18.00 -6.50
N LEU A 6 -3.29 -17.59 -5.54
CA LEU A 6 -3.40 -16.28 -4.92
C LEU A 6 -2.66 -15.25 -5.76
N VAL A 7 -3.38 -14.34 -6.41
CA VAL A 7 -2.80 -13.24 -7.21
C VAL A 7 -2.79 -11.98 -6.35
N ALA A 8 -1.61 -11.61 -5.85
CA ALA A 8 -1.42 -10.54 -4.88
C ALA A 8 -0.40 -9.47 -5.32
N PRO A 9 -0.71 -8.67 -6.36
CA PRO A 9 0.18 -7.62 -6.83
C PRO A 9 -0.02 -6.30 -6.08
N ALA A 10 1.05 -5.53 -5.97
CA ALA A 10 1.03 -4.09 -5.68
C ALA A 10 0.78 -3.27 -6.96
N PRO A 11 0.47 -1.97 -6.86
CA PRO A 11 0.31 -1.13 -8.05
C PRO A 11 1.61 -1.03 -8.84
N PHE A 12 1.50 -0.99 -10.17
CA PHE A 12 2.61 -0.58 -11.03
C PHE A 12 2.57 0.95 -11.06
N LYS A 13 3.21 1.53 -10.05
CA LYS A 13 3.09 2.95 -9.71
C LYS A 13 3.33 3.83 -10.96
N GLY A 14 2.35 4.68 -11.26
CA GLY A 14 2.35 5.58 -12.43
C GLY A 14 1.73 4.99 -13.70
N THR A 15 1.36 3.71 -13.72
CA THR A 15 0.74 3.07 -14.90
C THR A 15 -0.54 2.30 -14.59
N LEU A 16 -0.53 1.39 -13.60
CA LEU A 16 -1.66 0.51 -13.30
C LEU A 16 -1.90 0.42 -11.79
N ARG A 17 -3.17 0.45 -11.38
CA ARG A 17 -3.60 0.17 -10.00
C ARG A 17 -3.40 -1.31 -9.66
N ALA A 18 -3.30 -1.63 -8.37
CA ALA A 18 -3.14 -3.03 -7.92
C ALA A 18 -4.31 -3.92 -8.40
N THR A 19 -5.53 -3.38 -8.38
CA THR A 19 -6.75 -4.05 -8.86
C THR A 19 -6.69 -4.36 -10.36
N GLU A 20 -6.12 -3.45 -11.16
CA GLU A 20 -5.96 -3.62 -12.60
C GLU A 20 -4.89 -4.67 -12.93
N VAL A 21 -3.78 -4.65 -12.20
CA VAL A 21 -2.73 -5.68 -12.32
C VAL A 21 -3.28 -7.06 -11.94
N ALA A 22 -3.99 -7.14 -10.81
CA ALA A 22 -4.60 -8.39 -10.34
C ALA A 22 -5.62 -8.92 -11.36
N ALA A 23 -6.47 -8.06 -11.90
CA ALA A 23 -7.46 -8.43 -12.91
C ALA A 23 -6.81 -8.92 -14.21
N ALA A 24 -5.73 -8.27 -14.68
CA ALA A 24 -5.04 -8.66 -15.89
C ALA A 24 -4.37 -10.03 -15.76
N LEU A 25 -3.65 -10.27 -14.67
CA LEU A 25 -3.04 -11.58 -14.38
C LEU A 25 -4.10 -12.67 -14.24
N ALA A 26 -5.18 -12.38 -13.49
CA ALA A 26 -6.29 -13.31 -13.28
C ALA A 26 -6.91 -13.76 -14.61
N ARG A 27 -7.19 -12.83 -15.55
CA ARG A 27 -7.73 -13.19 -16.87
C ARG A 27 -6.83 -14.16 -17.63
N GLY A 28 -5.52 -13.99 -17.55
CA GLY A 28 -4.56 -14.90 -18.18
C GLY A 28 -4.62 -16.31 -17.59
N LEU A 29 -4.63 -16.41 -16.26
CA LEU A 29 -4.68 -17.67 -15.53
C LEU A 29 -6.01 -18.39 -15.70
N GLU A 30 -7.13 -17.66 -15.58
CA GLU A 30 -8.50 -18.19 -15.71
C GLU A 30 -8.76 -18.75 -17.12
N ARG A 31 -8.19 -18.15 -18.17
CA ARG A 31 -8.27 -18.68 -19.55
C ARG A 31 -7.62 -20.04 -19.72
N GLU A 32 -6.62 -20.34 -18.89
CA GLU A 32 -5.93 -21.63 -18.87
C GLU A 32 -6.55 -22.60 -17.83
N GLY A 33 -7.70 -22.24 -17.25
CA GLY A 33 -8.51 -23.10 -16.39
C GLY A 33 -8.20 -23.03 -14.89
N TRP A 34 -7.39 -22.06 -14.45
CA TRP A 34 -7.09 -21.87 -13.04
C TRP A 34 -8.19 -21.08 -12.29
N GLU A 35 -8.51 -21.52 -11.08
CA GLU A 35 -9.26 -20.71 -10.12
C GLU A 35 -8.31 -19.69 -9.48
N VAL A 36 -8.71 -18.42 -9.45
CA VAL A 36 -7.87 -17.31 -8.98
C VAL A 36 -8.53 -16.59 -7.81
N ASP A 37 -7.81 -16.54 -6.69
CA ASP A 37 -8.11 -15.67 -5.57
C ASP A 37 -7.35 -14.35 -5.73
N ARG A 38 -8.07 -13.23 -5.89
CA ARG A 38 -7.48 -11.92 -6.18
C ARG A 38 -7.29 -11.13 -4.88
N CYS A 39 -6.06 -10.76 -4.58
CA CYS A 39 -5.65 -10.07 -3.36
C CYS A 39 -4.78 -8.85 -3.69
N PRO A 40 -5.31 -7.83 -4.38
CA PRO A 40 -4.53 -6.62 -4.69
C PRO A 40 -3.96 -6.03 -3.38
N LEU A 41 -2.70 -5.61 -3.40
CA LEU A 41 -1.96 -5.17 -2.23
C LEU A 41 -1.72 -3.66 -2.26
N ALA A 42 -1.55 -3.10 -1.06
CA ALA A 42 -1.08 -1.74 -0.82
C ALA A 42 -0.12 -1.74 0.38
N ASP A 43 0.56 -0.63 0.62
CA ASP A 43 1.59 -0.48 1.66
C ASP A 43 1.47 0.83 2.45
N GLY A 44 0.29 1.45 2.45
CA GLY A 44 0.03 2.73 3.12
C GLY A 44 0.17 3.94 2.20
N GLY A 45 0.44 3.77 0.91
CA GLY A 45 0.37 4.82 -0.11
C GLY A 45 -1.00 4.93 -0.78
N LEU A 46 -1.03 5.61 -1.93
CA LEU A 46 -2.24 5.74 -2.77
C LEU A 46 -2.74 4.37 -3.25
N GLY A 47 -4.05 4.12 -3.10
CA GLY A 47 -4.70 2.84 -3.43
C GLY A 47 -4.88 1.89 -2.23
N THR A 48 -4.44 2.31 -1.04
CA THR A 48 -4.75 1.62 0.23
C THR A 48 -6.25 1.60 0.49
N LEU A 49 -6.98 2.69 0.22
CA LEU A 49 -8.45 2.72 0.36
C LEU A 49 -9.13 1.72 -0.59
N GLU A 50 -8.70 1.72 -1.85
CA GLU A 50 -9.23 0.82 -2.88
C GLU A 50 -9.07 -0.66 -2.50
N VAL A 51 -7.96 -0.99 -1.83
CA VAL A 51 -7.64 -2.36 -1.41
C VAL A 51 -8.35 -2.75 -0.11
N LEU A 52 -8.39 -1.87 0.90
CA LEU A 52 -8.89 -2.22 2.22
C LEU A 52 -10.41 -2.15 2.34
N LEU A 53 -11.07 -1.17 1.72
CA LEU A 53 -12.53 -0.98 1.93
C LEU A 53 -13.36 -2.21 1.54
N PRO A 54 -13.12 -2.88 0.39
CA PRO A 54 -13.87 -4.09 0.05
C PRO A 54 -13.64 -5.25 1.04
N ALA A 55 -12.44 -5.35 1.62
CA ALA A 55 -12.09 -6.41 2.57
C ALA A 55 -12.68 -6.15 3.97
N LEU A 56 -12.82 -4.89 4.35
CA LEU A 56 -13.30 -4.47 5.67
C LEU A 56 -14.79 -4.10 5.69
N GLY A 57 -15.49 -4.19 4.54
CA GLY A 57 -16.90 -3.82 4.44
C GLY A 57 -17.14 -2.31 4.61
N GLY A 58 -16.16 -1.48 4.19
CA GLY A 58 -16.24 -0.03 4.28
C GLY A 58 -16.87 0.65 3.06
N GLU A 59 -17.12 1.94 3.21
CA GLU A 59 -17.62 2.81 2.16
C GLU A 59 -16.71 4.03 1.96
N THR A 60 -16.80 4.64 0.78
CA THR A 60 -16.11 5.89 0.48
C THR A 60 -16.98 7.07 0.89
N ALA A 61 -16.39 8.01 1.63
CA ALA A 61 -16.96 9.33 1.89
C ALA A 61 -16.08 10.43 1.26
N ALA A 62 -16.58 11.65 1.25
CA ALA A 62 -15.81 12.82 0.81
C ALA A 62 -15.80 13.86 1.92
N VAL A 63 -14.62 14.44 2.17
CA VAL A 63 -14.41 15.58 3.07
C VAL A 63 -13.84 16.76 2.27
N GLU A 64 -13.99 17.97 2.79
CA GLU A 64 -13.45 19.16 2.15
C GLU A 64 -12.06 19.51 2.72
N VAL A 65 -11.06 19.65 1.85
CA VAL A 65 -9.70 20.10 2.21
C VAL A 65 -9.26 21.16 1.21
N GLY A 66 -8.90 22.35 1.69
CA GLY A 66 -8.52 23.47 0.81
C GLY A 66 -9.54 23.79 -0.29
N GLY A 67 -10.83 23.63 -0.04
CA GLY A 67 -11.91 23.85 -1.02
C GLY A 67 -12.06 22.74 -2.08
N ARG A 68 -11.45 21.58 -1.88
CA ARG A 68 -11.54 20.41 -2.77
C ARG A 68 -12.17 19.24 -2.03
N ALA A 69 -13.04 18.50 -2.71
CA ALA A 69 -13.53 17.22 -2.21
C ALA A 69 -12.43 16.16 -2.28
N VAL A 70 -12.13 15.54 -1.14
CA VAL A 70 -11.12 14.50 -0.98
C VAL A 70 -11.79 13.23 -0.50
N GLY A 71 -11.53 12.12 -1.19
CA GLY A 71 -12.06 10.81 -0.83
C GLY A 71 -11.37 10.23 0.40
N ILE A 72 -12.17 9.71 1.33
CA ILE A 72 -11.72 8.95 2.50
C ILE A 72 -12.49 7.64 2.59
N GLY A 73 -11.98 6.69 3.36
CA GLY A 73 -12.68 5.46 3.70
C GLY A 73 -13.32 5.53 5.08
N LEU A 74 -14.53 5.00 5.21
CA LEU A 74 -15.19 4.78 6.50
C LEU A 74 -15.47 3.28 6.66
N ILE A 75 -15.04 2.71 7.77
CA ILE A 75 -15.30 1.31 8.14
C ILE A 75 -15.99 1.28 9.51
N GLU A 76 -16.52 0.11 9.90
CA GLU A 76 -17.15 -0.11 11.22
C GLU A 76 -18.28 0.89 11.52
N ASP A 77 -19.19 1.07 10.56
CA ASP A 77 -20.30 2.03 10.63
C ASP A 77 -19.83 3.48 10.92
N GLY A 78 -18.68 3.85 10.34
CA GLY A 78 -18.04 5.17 10.55
C GLY A 78 -17.20 5.25 11.83
N GLY A 79 -17.01 4.15 12.55
CA GLY A 79 -16.17 4.09 13.75
C GLY A 79 -14.68 4.36 13.48
N THR A 80 -14.20 4.03 12.28
CA THR A 80 -12.81 4.26 11.87
C THR A 80 -12.77 4.92 10.50
N ALA A 81 -12.01 6.01 10.37
CA ALA A 81 -11.74 6.64 9.09
C ALA A 81 -10.34 6.28 8.60
N ILE A 82 -10.22 5.98 7.30
CA ILE A 82 -8.95 5.73 6.63
C ILE A 82 -8.71 6.87 5.65
N VAL A 83 -7.52 7.47 5.68
CA VAL A 83 -7.14 8.56 4.78
C VAL A 83 -5.82 8.25 4.09
N GLU A 84 -5.59 8.84 2.91
CA GLU A 84 -4.33 8.75 2.17
C GLU A 84 -3.74 10.14 1.99
N LEU A 85 -2.55 10.38 2.54
CA LEU A 85 -1.93 11.71 2.49
C LEU A 85 -1.55 12.12 1.05
N CYS A 86 -1.26 11.16 0.15
CA CYS A 86 -1.00 11.47 -1.26
C CYS A 86 -2.22 12.14 -1.94
N SER A 87 -3.45 11.95 -1.43
CA SER A 87 -4.64 12.56 -2.02
C SER A 87 -4.65 14.10 -1.94
N VAL A 88 -3.94 14.68 -0.97
CA VAL A 88 -3.84 16.14 -0.75
C VAL A 88 -2.44 16.70 -0.99
N LEU A 89 -1.40 15.88 -0.84
CA LEU A 89 0.00 16.29 -1.03
C LEU A 89 0.56 15.94 -2.42
N GLY A 90 -0.16 15.13 -3.19
CA GLY A 90 0.35 14.50 -4.39
C GLY A 90 1.37 13.40 -4.07
N CYS A 91 1.66 12.56 -5.05
CA CYS A 91 2.60 11.48 -4.85
C CYS A 91 4.03 11.96 -5.16
N SER A 92 5.02 11.36 -4.50
CA SER A 92 6.45 11.71 -4.55
C SER A 92 7.04 11.71 -5.97
N ARG A 93 6.43 10.96 -6.89
CA ARG A 93 6.79 10.91 -8.31
C ARG A 93 6.38 12.16 -9.07
N ASP A 94 5.39 12.89 -8.57
CA ASP A 94 4.92 14.15 -9.15
C ASP A 94 5.79 15.34 -8.72
N ALA A 95 6.79 15.12 -7.86
CA ALA A 95 7.73 16.16 -7.42
C ALA A 95 8.82 16.41 -8.47
N ALA A 96 8.42 16.86 -9.66
CA ALA A 96 9.34 17.22 -10.74
C ALA A 96 10.20 18.45 -10.42
N ASP A 97 9.74 19.31 -9.50
CA ASP A 97 10.26 20.67 -9.36
C ASP A 97 11.19 20.87 -8.14
N GLY A 98 11.38 19.85 -7.30
CA GLY A 98 12.30 19.89 -6.15
C GLY A 98 11.95 20.92 -5.04
N ALA A 99 10.88 21.69 -5.18
CA ALA A 99 10.43 22.64 -4.17
C ALA A 99 9.84 21.90 -2.95
N PRO A 100 10.20 22.29 -1.72
CA PRO A 100 9.63 21.71 -0.51
C PRO A 100 8.11 21.94 -0.49
N ARG A 101 7.34 20.85 -0.46
CA ARG A 101 5.87 20.89 -0.32
C ARG A 101 5.51 21.01 1.15
N SER A 102 4.61 21.96 1.46
CA SER A 102 4.02 22.08 2.79
C SER A 102 3.17 20.85 3.11
N SER A 103 3.26 20.37 4.35
CA SER A 103 2.43 19.28 4.87
C SER A 103 1.10 19.77 5.47
N ALA A 104 0.81 21.07 5.48
CA ALA A 104 -0.43 21.62 6.06
C ALA A 104 -1.72 20.95 5.54
N PRO A 105 -1.88 20.64 4.24
CA PRO A 105 -3.07 19.93 3.76
C PRO A 105 -3.26 18.54 4.38
N ALA A 106 -2.20 17.88 4.86
CA ALA A 106 -2.33 16.63 5.60
C ALA A 106 -2.98 16.85 6.96
N GLY A 107 -2.63 17.92 7.68
CA GLY A 107 -3.28 18.27 8.94
C GLY A 107 -4.77 18.63 8.74
N GLU A 108 -5.07 19.41 7.71
CA GLU A 108 -6.45 19.73 7.33
C GLU A 108 -7.28 18.48 7.00
N LEU A 109 -6.71 17.52 6.25
CA LEU A 109 -7.36 16.24 5.94
C LEU A 109 -7.66 15.43 7.21
N LEU A 110 -6.73 15.41 8.17
CA LEU A 110 -6.91 14.65 9.41
C LEU A 110 -7.98 15.28 10.31
N LEU A 111 -8.04 16.61 10.38
CA LEU A 111 -9.12 17.33 11.06
C LEU A 111 -10.48 17.04 10.41
N ALA A 112 -10.56 17.16 9.08
CA ALA A 112 -11.80 16.90 8.36
C ALA A 112 -12.26 15.43 8.50
N ALA A 113 -11.32 14.48 8.56
CA ALA A 113 -11.63 13.09 8.86
C ALA A 113 -12.12 12.89 10.31
N ALA A 114 -11.54 13.60 11.28
CA ALA A 114 -12.01 13.58 12.68
C ALA A 114 -13.45 14.11 12.81
N GLU A 115 -13.81 15.15 12.04
CA GLU A 115 -15.15 15.75 12.03
C GLU A 115 -16.26 14.82 11.52
N THR A 116 -15.91 13.71 10.86
CA THR A 116 -16.88 12.67 10.46
C THR A 116 -17.48 11.91 11.65
N GLY A 117 -16.90 12.08 12.85
CA GLY A 117 -17.28 11.33 14.05
C GLY A 117 -16.53 10.00 14.22
N ALA A 118 -15.56 9.72 13.34
CA ALA A 118 -14.67 8.59 13.50
C ALA A 118 -13.95 8.62 14.85
N LYS A 119 -13.83 7.44 15.47
CA LYS A 119 -13.19 7.25 16.77
C LYS A 119 -11.71 6.93 16.63
N VAL A 120 -11.29 6.41 15.48
CA VAL A 120 -9.90 6.09 15.15
C VAL A 120 -9.62 6.60 13.73
N LEU A 121 -8.42 7.14 13.52
CA LEU A 121 -7.96 7.52 12.18
C LEU A 121 -6.77 6.65 11.77
N ILE A 122 -6.89 5.99 10.62
CA ILE A 122 -5.80 5.28 9.94
C ILE A 122 -5.28 6.16 8.82
N VAL A 123 -3.98 6.43 8.83
CA VAL A 123 -3.34 7.43 7.97
C VAL A 123 -2.31 6.75 7.07
N GLY A 124 -2.59 6.66 5.78
CA GLY A 124 -1.63 6.24 4.78
C GLY A 124 -0.60 7.34 4.48
N ALA A 125 0.64 7.17 4.97
CA ALA A 125 1.74 8.13 4.77
C ALA A 125 2.71 7.74 3.64
N GLY A 126 2.43 6.65 2.94
CA GLY A 126 3.26 6.15 1.84
C GLY A 126 3.17 7.02 0.59
N ASP A 127 4.19 6.91 -0.27
CA ASP A 127 4.30 7.63 -1.54
C ASP A 127 4.24 9.16 -1.45
N VAL A 128 4.40 9.76 -0.28
CA VAL A 128 4.39 11.22 -0.09
C VAL A 128 5.79 11.79 0.03
N ALA A 129 6.00 12.99 -0.53
CA ALA A 129 7.20 13.80 -0.34
C ALA A 129 6.83 15.20 0.15
N ALA A 130 6.74 15.38 1.47
CA ALA A 130 6.70 16.69 2.11
C ALA A 130 8.12 17.18 2.42
N GLY A 131 8.35 18.48 2.31
CA GLY A 131 9.68 19.09 2.49
C GLY A 131 9.92 19.75 3.85
N ASP A 132 8.87 19.87 4.67
CA ASP A 132 8.86 20.59 5.94
C ASP A 132 8.94 19.66 7.17
N GLY A 133 9.19 18.36 6.97
CA GLY A 133 9.29 17.40 8.07
C GLY A 133 7.98 17.15 8.81
N GLY A 134 6.84 17.63 8.31
CA GLY A 134 5.54 17.52 8.98
C GLY A 134 5.15 18.71 9.86
N GLU A 135 5.95 19.79 9.88
CA GLU A 135 5.66 20.99 10.69
C GLU A 135 4.31 21.61 10.31
N GLY A 136 4.04 21.78 9.01
CA GLY A 136 2.76 22.33 8.55
C GLY A 136 1.55 21.49 8.96
N ALA A 137 1.67 20.17 8.94
CA ALA A 137 0.59 19.27 9.38
C ALA A 137 0.28 19.47 10.88
N VAL A 138 1.32 19.57 11.72
CA VAL A 138 1.15 19.79 13.17
C VAL A 138 0.56 21.17 13.46
N GLU A 139 1.04 22.21 12.76
CA GLU A 139 0.50 23.57 12.92
C GLU A 139 -0.98 23.64 12.52
N ALA A 140 -1.35 23.02 11.40
CA ALA A 140 -2.73 22.94 10.94
C ALA A 140 -3.62 22.22 11.97
N ILE A 141 -3.18 21.06 12.48
CA ILE A 141 -3.91 20.32 13.53
C ILE A 141 -4.08 21.17 14.79
N ALA A 142 -3.00 21.79 15.28
CA ALA A 142 -3.05 22.62 16.49
C ALA A 142 -3.98 23.83 16.33
N SER A 143 -3.93 24.49 15.17
CA SER A 143 -4.79 25.64 14.85
C SER A 143 -6.26 25.24 14.67
N GLY A 144 -6.52 24.02 14.22
CA GLY A 144 -7.85 23.44 14.08
C GLY A 144 -8.44 22.84 15.35
N GLY A 145 -7.80 22.99 16.51
CA GLY A 145 -8.31 22.51 17.79
C GLY A 145 -7.79 21.14 18.24
N GLY A 146 -6.87 20.53 17.49
CA GLY A 146 -6.27 19.25 17.81
C GLY A 146 -7.09 18.04 17.34
N ILE A 147 -6.51 16.86 17.54
CA ILE A 147 -7.15 15.56 17.28
C ILE A 147 -7.03 14.73 18.55
N GLU A 148 -8.16 14.30 19.09
CA GLU A 148 -8.22 13.45 20.29
C GLU A 148 -8.28 11.96 19.95
N GLN A 149 -8.69 11.63 18.72
CA GLN A 149 -8.77 10.27 18.21
C GLN A 149 -7.38 9.64 18.14
N PRO A 150 -7.24 8.34 18.51
CA PRO A 150 -6.04 7.58 18.19
C PRO A 150 -5.70 7.63 16.71
N LEU A 151 -4.45 7.97 16.42
CA LEU A 151 -3.89 7.97 15.07
C LEU A 151 -3.02 6.73 14.87
N VAL A 152 -3.27 5.99 13.79
CA VAL A 152 -2.40 4.90 13.32
C VAL A 152 -1.86 5.28 11.95
N VAL A 153 -0.56 5.52 11.86
CA VAL A 153 0.10 5.92 10.61
C VAL A 153 0.74 4.70 9.97
N LEU A 154 0.30 4.38 8.76
CA LEU A 154 0.83 3.30 7.93
C LEU A 154 2.05 3.79 7.17
N CYS A 155 3.22 3.27 7.56
CA CYS A 155 4.52 3.65 7.03
C CYS A 155 5.02 2.63 6.02
N ASP A 156 5.52 3.14 4.89
CA ASP A 156 5.98 2.33 3.74
C ASP A 156 7.51 2.22 3.63
N VAL A 157 8.24 2.80 4.59
CA VAL A 157 9.71 2.80 4.70
C VAL A 157 10.18 2.61 6.15
N ARG A 158 11.25 1.83 6.34
CA ARG A 158 11.83 1.55 7.68
C ARG A 158 12.74 2.65 8.21
N THR A 159 13.03 3.66 7.41
CA THR A 159 14.03 4.68 7.72
C THR A 159 13.60 5.49 8.96
N PRO A 160 14.41 5.52 10.03
CA PRO A 160 14.10 6.33 11.20
C PRO A 160 14.33 7.82 10.92
N ALA A 161 13.56 8.69 11.58
CA ALA A 161 13.78 10.13 11.58
C ALA A 161 13.59 10.71 12.98
N GLY A 162 14.52 11.56 13.42
CA GLY A 162 14.53 12.10 14.78
C GLY A 162 14.55 11.02 15.87
N GLY A 163 15.13 9.85 15.64
CA GLY A 163 15.12 8.75 16.62
C GLY A 163 13.79 7.98 16.73
N ILE A 164 12.82 8.25 15.85
CA ILE A 164 11.56 7.49 15.74
C ILE A 164 11.69 6.50 14.58
N ALA A 165 11.49 5.21 14.85
CA ALA A 165 11.44 4.17 13.82
C ALA A 165 10.35 4.49 12.80
N TRP A 166 10.60 4.27 11.49
CA TRP A 166 9.68 4.63 10.40
C TRP A 166 9.42 6.13 10.21
N GLY A 167 10.03 6.98 11.05
CA GLY A 167 9.72 8.40 11.11
C GLY A 167 9.94 9.18 9.82
N ALA A 168 10.73 8.66 8.87
CA ALA A 168 10.93 9.30 7.58
C ALA A 168 9.74 9.17 6.61
N SER A 169 8.77 8.29 6.90
CA SER A 169 7.58 8.12 6.04
C SER A 169 6.79 9.43 5.95
N GLY A 170 6.22 9.67 4.76
CA GLY A 170 5.57 10.94 4.44
C GLY A 170 6.50 12.16 4.45
N GLY A 171 7.82 11.99 4.28
CA GLY A 171 8.77 13.11 4.35
C GLY A 171 8.96 13.68 5.76
N GLY A 172 8.73 12.87 6.80
CA GLY A 172 8.83 13.29 8.20
C GLY A 172 7.49 13.48 8.92
N ILE A 173 6.38 13.54 8.16
CA ILE A 173 5.02 13.67 8.73
C ILE A 173 4.75 12.58 9.77
N ALA A 174 5.15 11.34 9.52
CA ALA A 174 4.99 10.25 10.49
C ALA A 174 5.65 10.57 11.84
N ALA A 175 6.91 11.06 11.83
CA ALA A 175 7.60 11.46 13.05
C ALA A 175 7.00 12.70 13.73
N ALA A 176 6.43 13.63 12.96
CA ALA A 176 5.78 14.81 13.49
C ALA A 176 4.47 14.46 14.20
N LEU A 177 3.61 13.65 13.56
CA LEU A 177 2.35 13.16 14.15
C LEU A 177 2.61 12.27 15.37
N ALA A 178 3.64 11.41 15.34
CA ALA A 178 4.00 10.59 16.49
C ALA A 178 4.38 11.43 17.71
N ARG A 179 5.00 12.60 17.52
CA ARG A 179 5.39 13.49 18.62
C ARG A 179 4.26 14.38 19.10
N ALA A 180 3.54 14.99 18.17
CA ALA A 180 2.57 16.03 18.49
C ALA A 180 1.20 15.44 18.87
N CYS A 181 0.86 14.27 18.33
CA CYS A 181 -0.46 13.66 18.43
C CYS A 181 -0.40 12.23 19.00
N ASP A 182 0.74 11.80 19.56
CA ASP A 182 0.97 10.45 20.08
C ASP A 182 0.60 9.34 19.07
N ALA A 183 0.78 9.61 17.77
CA ALA A 183 0.40 8.69 16.72
C ALA A 183 1.23 7.40 16.76
N ARG A 184 0.56 6.25 16.64
CA ARG A 184 1.20 4.95 16.52
C ARG A 184 1.68 4.74 15.09
N LEU A 185 2.96 4.42 14.91
CA LEU A 185 3.52 4.11 13.61
C LEU A 185 3.54 2.60 13.38
N GLU A 186 3.00 2.16 12.25
CA GLU A 186 2.93 0.75 11.87
C GLU A 186 3.49 0.50 10.47
N SER A 187 3.90 -0.74 10.19
CA SER A 187 4.26 -1.12 8.83
C SER A 187 3.00 -1.22 7.99
N GLY A 188 2.87 -0.36 6.98
CA GLY A 188 1.69 -0.36 6.10
C GLY A 188 1.53 -1.68 5.36
N ALA A 189 2.63 -2.27 4.88
CA ALA A 189 2.62 -3.58 4.24
C ALA A 189 2.11 -4.69 5.18
N ALA A 190 2.64 -4.78 6.41
CA ALA A 190 2.22 -5.81 7.35
C ALA A 190 0.75 -5.64 7.76
N PHE A 191 0.34 -4.40 8.04
CA PHE A 191 -1.03 -4.05 8.38
C PHE A 191 -1.99 -4.46 7.27
N VAL A 192 -1.72 -4.08 6.02
CA VAL A 192 -2.59 -4.43 4.88
C VAL A 192 -2.68 -5.94 4.70
N LEU A 193 -1.57 -6.69 4.78
CA LEU A 193 -1.60 -8.15 4.66
C LEU A 193 -2.45 -8.82 5.75
N GLU A 194 -2.40 -8.30 6.98
CA GLU A 194 -3.23 -8.79 8.08
C GLU A 194 -4.71 -8.52 7.82
N GLN A 195 -5.08 -7.29 7.46
CA GLN A 195 -6.47 -6.91 7.18
C GLN A 195 -7.07 -7.67 5.99
N LEU A 196 -6.25 -8.01 4.99
CA LEU A 196 -6.66 -8.82 3.83
C LEU A 196 -6.74 -10.33 4.11
N GLY A 197 -6.37 -10.78 5.31
CA GLY A 197 -6.25 -12.19 5.66
C GLY A 197 -5.25 -12.94 4.77
N ALA A 198 -4.23 -12.23 4.27
CA ALA A 198 -3.34 -12.73 3.21
C ALA A 198 -2.62 -14.03 3.61
N ASP A 199 -2.21 -14.18 4.87
CA ASP A 199 -1.53 -15.37 5.36
C ASP A 199 -2.41 -16.63 5.34
N ALA A 200 -3.71 -16.48 5.61
CA ALA A 200 -4.65 -17.61 5.55
C ALA A 200 -4.93 -17.99 4.09
N ARG A 201 -5.15 -16.99 3.23
CA ARG A 201 -5.39 -17.17 1.79
C ARG A 201 -4.19 -17.80 1.09
N MET A 202 -2.99 -17.33 1.41
CA MET A 202 -1.72 -17.86 0.92
C MET A 202 -1.55 -19.33 1.29
N ARG A 203 -1.80 -19.71 2.55
CA ARG A 203 -1.67 -21.11 3.00
C ARG A 203 -2.72 -22.03 2.39
N ALA A 204 -3.88 -21.50 2.01
CA ALA A 204 -4.91 -22.23 1.31
C ALA A 204 -4.67 -22.32 -0.21
N ALA A 205 -3.78 -21.48 -0.75
CA ALA A 205 -3.48 -21.42 -2.17
C ALA A 205 -2.46 -22.48 -2.60
N ARG A 206 -2.51 -22.86 -3.88
CA ARG A 206 -1.49 -23.71 -4.51
C ARG A 206 -0.15 -22.97 -4.65
N ALA A 207 -0.22 -21.69 -4.99
CA ALA A 207 0.92 -20.81 -5.17
C ALA A 207 0.48 -19.35 -5.02
N VAL A 208 1.44 -18.48 -4.76
CA VAL A 208 1.27 -17.02 -4.75
C VAL A 208 1.92 -16.42 -5.99
N ILE A 209 1.22 -15.46 -6.60
CA ILE A 209 1.74 -14.65 -7.69
C ILE A 209 1.74 -13.21 -7.19
N VAL A 210 2.93 -12.69 -6.85
CA VAL A 210 3.11 -11.29 -6.49
C VAL A 210 3.42 -10.45 -7.73
N GLY A 211 3.30 -9.14 -7.62
CA GLY A 211 3.73 -8.23 -8.68
C GLY A 211 4.03 -6.83 -8.17
N GLU A 212 4.98 -6.17 -8.82
CA GLU A 212 5.35 -4.78 -8.55
C GLU A 212 5.95 -4.14 -9.81
N GLY A 213 5.80 -2.83 -10.01
CA GLY A 213 6.34 -2.16 -11.19
C GLY A 213 7.87 -2.21 -11.29
N LEU A 214 8.57 -2.27 -10.16
CA LEU A 214 10.02 -2.40 -10.11
C LEU A 214 10.39 -3.36 -9.00
N LEU A 215 11.07 -4.46 -9.35
CA LEU A 215 11.67 -5.37 -8.38
C LEU A 215 13.09 -4.91 -8.05
N ASP A 216 13.25 -4.27 -6.90
CA ASP A 216 14.51 -3.74 -6.39
C ASP A 216 14.75 -4.13 -4.91
N LEU A 217 15.83 -3.64 -4.31
CA LEU A 217 16.13 -3.90 -2.89
C LEU A 217 15.08 -3.31 -1.94
N ARG A 218 14.30 -2.31 -2.36
CA ARG A 218 13.21 -1.74 -1.55
C ARG A 218 12.02 -2.68 -1.48
N THR A 219 11.75 -3.44 -2.54
CA THR A 219 10.78 -4.54 -2.49
C THR A 219 11.12 -5.49 -1.34
N LEU A 220 12.40 -5.84 -1.18
CA LEU A 220 12.89 -6.67 -0.07
C LEU A 220 12.86 -5.97 1.30
N ALA A 221 12.82 -4.64 1.33
CA ALA A 221 13.00 -3.83 2.54
C ALA A 221 11.68 -3.40 3.21
N GLY A 222 10.53 -3.94 2.82
CA GLY A 222 9.25 -3.72 3.52
C GLY A 222 8.06 -3.32 2.66
N LYS A 223 8.09 -3.59 1.34
CA LYS A 223 6.91 -3.46 0.47
C LYS A 223 6.03 -4.71 0.57
N ALA A 224 4.73 -4.54 0.36
CA ALA A 224 3.76 -5.62 0.52
C ALA A 224 4.05 -6.88 -0.32
N PRO A 225 4.47 -6.80 -1.61
CA PRO A 225 4.87 -7.97 -2.39
C PRO A 225 6.06 -8.73 -1.78
N GLY A 226 7.09 -8.03 -1.33
CA GLY A 226 8.28 -8.66 -0.74
C GLY A 226 8.01 -9.25 0.64
N GLU A 227 7.17 -8.60 1.44
CA GLU A 227 6.71 -9.12 2.73
C GLU A 227 5.90 -10.42 2.53
N LEU A 228 4.93 -10.42 1.61
CA LEU A 228 4.14 -11.63 1.30
C LEU A 228 5.01 -12.76 0.72
N ALA A 229 5.93 -12.45 -0.19
CA ALA A 229 6.85 -13.44 -0.74
C ALA A 229 7.75 -14.06 0.35
N THR A 230 8.19 -13.24 1.32
CA THR A 230 8.95 -13.73 2.49
C THR A 230 8.13 -14.69 3.34
N ARG A 231 6.86 -14.36 3.61
CA ARG A 231 5.93 -15.22 4.37
C ARG A 231 5.59 -16.51 3.61
N ALA A 232 5.46 -16.44 2.29
CA ALA A 232 5.24 -17.60 1.42
C ALA A 232 6.40 -18.58 1.52
N ARG A 233 7.64 -18.09 1.40
CA ARG A 233 8.86 -18.89 1.60
C ARG A 233 8.89 -19.55 2.98
N GLN A 234 8.61 -18.78 4.04
CA GLN A 234 8.59 -19.31 5.42
C GLN A 234 7.51 -20.38 5.63
N SER A 235 6.43 -20.32 4.85
CA SER A 235 5.31 -21.27 4.90
C SER A 235 5.46 -22.43 3.91
N GLY A 236 6.51 -22.44 3.09
CA GLY A 236 6.71 -23.45 2.03
C GLY A 236 5.72 -23.34 0.86
N VAL A 237 5.08 -22.17 0.68
CA VAL A 237 4.16 -21.93 -0.44
C VAL A 237 4.95 -21.38 -1.64
N PRO A 238 4.89 -22.01 -2.83
CA PRO A 238 5.59 -21.51 -4.02
C PRO A 238 5.17 -20.08 -4.37
N CYS A 239 6.15 -19.21 -4.62
CA CYS A 239 5.91 -17.81 -4.97
C CYS A 239 6.50 -17.47 -6.34
N PHE A 240 5.72 -16.82 -7.18
CA PHE A 240 6.08 -16.33 -8.51
C PHE A 240 5.94 -14.81 -8.54
N ALA A 241 6.66 -14.13 -9.43
CA ALA A 241 6.55 -12.68 -9.58
C ALA A 241 6.32 -12.27 -11.04
N VAL A 242 5.45 -11.28 -11.24
CA VAL A 242 5.32 -10.55 -12.51
C VAL A 242 5.59 -9.08 -12.26
N VAL A 243 6.63 -8.54 -12.89
CA VAL A 243 7.18 -7.21 -12.56
C VAL A 243 7.30 -6.33 -13.79
N GLY A 244 7.16 -5.02 -13.62
CA GLY A 244 7.37 -4.07 -14.73
C GLY A 244 8.80 -4.09 -15.24
N SER A 245 9.75 -4.10 -14.31
CA SER A 245 11.18 -4.18 -14.55
C SER A 245 11.88 -4.74 -13.31
N ARG A 246 13.14 -5.14 -13.44
CA ARG A 246 13.96 -5.63 -12.32
C ARG A 246 15.36 -5.01 -12.34
N THR A 247 15.86 -4.69 -11.16
CA THR A 247 17.26 -4.28 -10.95
C THR A 247 17.99 -5.23 -10.00
N LEU A 248 17.28 -6.16 -9.36
CA LEU A 248 17.89 -7.23 -8.58
C LEU A 248 18.71 -8.15 -9.47
N ASP A 249 19.94 -8.42 -9.03
CA ASP A 249 20.75 -9.48 -9.62
C ASP A 249 20.19 -10.87 -9.23
N ALA A 250 20.77 -11.92 -9.82
CA ALA A 250 20.36 -13.30 -9.54
C ALA A 250 20.58 -13.73 -8.06
N PHE A 251 21.33 -12.95 -7.28
CA PHE A 251 21.50 -13.19 -5.84
C PHE A 251 20.34 -12.57 -5.04
N GLY A 252 19.96 -11.32 -5.35
CA GLY A 252 18.80 -10.66 -4.75
C GLY A 252 17.49 -11.40 -4.99
N GLY A 253 17.29 -11.98 -6.18
CA GLY A 253 16.11 -12.82 -6.47
C GLY A 253 16.03 -14.11 -5.63
N ARG A 254 17.18 -14.69 -5.26
CA ARG A 254 17.24 -15.91 -4.41
C ARG A 254 16.85 -15.63 -2.95
N ILE A 255 16.89 -14.37 -2.51
CA ILE A 255 16.49 -14.00 -1.14
C ILE A 255 15.01 -14.32 -0.91
N LEU A 256 14.15 -14.13 -1.92
CA LEU A 256 12.71 -14.38 -1.82
C LEU A 256 12.31 -15.80 -2.23
N ASP A 257 13.23 -16.61 -2.74
CA ASP A 257 12.96 -17.96 -3.25
C ASP A 257 11.83 -18.00 -4.31
N LEU A 258 11.83 -16.99 -5.19
CA LEU A 258 10.87 -16.90 -6.28
C LEU A 258 11.13 -18.01 -7.31
N GLN A 259 10.08 -18.75 -7.66
CA GLN A 259 10.14 -19.88 -8.59
C GLN A 259 10.37 -19.42 -10.03
N ALA A 260 9.75 -18.30 -10.41
CA ALA A 260 10.02 -17.59 -11.66
C ALA A 260 9.69 -16.11 -11.53
N VAL A 261 10.34 -15.29 -12.36
CA VAL A 261 10.08 -13.86 -12.51
C VAL A 261 9.85 -13.55 -13.98
N LEU A 262 8.67 -13.02 -14.30
CA LEU A 262 8.32 -12.54 -15.65
C LEU A 262 8.29 -11.01 -15.68
N GLU A 263 8.61 -10.43 -16.83
CA GLU A 263 8.53 -8.99 -17.05
C GLU A 263 7.28 -8.65 -17.89
N ALA A 264 6.44 -7.76 -17.38
CA ALA A 264 5.26 -7.24 -18.06
C ALA A 264 4.95 -5.85 -17.51
N SER A 265 4.66 -4.87 -18.36
CA SER A 265 4.41 -3.47 -17.98
C SER A 265 3.04 -2.95 -18.41
N THR A 266 2.32 -3.65 -19.29
CA THR A 266 0.97 -3.29 -19.75
C THR A 266 -0.05 -4.34 -19.36
N ALA A 267 -1.35 -4.00 -19.42
CA ALA A 267 -2.44 -4.93 -19.11
C ALA A 267 -2.43 -6.17 -20.04
N GLU A 268 -2.11 -6.00 -21.32
CA GLU A 268 -2.01 -7.09 -22.30
C GLU A 268 -0.81 -8.00 -21.99
N GLN A 269 0.34 -7.41 -21.64
CA GLN A 269 1.53 -8.17 -21.24
C GLN A 269 1.28 -8.94 -19.94
N LEU A 270 0.58 -8.35 -18.98
CA LEU A 270 0.20 -8.99 -17.73
C LEU A 270 -0.74 -10.17 -17.97
N GLU A 271 -1.71 -10.03 -18.87
CA GLU A 271 -2.58 -11.14 -19.25
C GLU A 271 -1.78 -12.28 -19.92
N LEU A 272 -0.84 -11.95 -20.80
CA LEU A 272 0.07 -12.95 -21.39
C LEU A 272 0.96 -13.62 -20.35
N ALA A 273 1.48 -12.85 -19.38
CA ALA A 273 2.27 -13.38 -18.28
C ALA A 273 1.45 -14.34 -17.41
N GLY A 274 0.18 -14.04 -17.15
CA GLY A 274 -0.75 -14.96 -16.48
C GLY A 274 -0.86 -16.30 -17.22
N ARG A 275 -1.01 -16.28 -18.55
CA ARG A 275 -1.05 -17.50 -19.37
C ARG A 275 0.26 -18.28 -19.33
N GLN A 276 1.41 -17.60 -19.32
CA GLN A 276 2.72 -18.25 -19.21
C GLN A 276 2.91 -18.91 -17.85
N LEU A 277 2.54 -18.22 -16.76
CA LEU A 277 2.60 -18.77 -15.40
C LEU A 277 1.74 -20.02 -15.24
N ALA A 278 0.56 -20.05 -15.86
CA ALA A 278 -0.35 -21.20 -15.82
C ALA A 278 0.31 -22.53 -16.26
N THR A 279 1.37 -22.47 -17.08
CA THR A 279 2.11 -23.65 -17.57
C THR A 279 3.17 -24.18 -16.61
N ILE A 280 3.56 -23.39 -15.61
CA ILE A 280 4.67 -23.68 -14.70
C ILE A 280 4.26 -23.69 -13.21
N VAL A 281 2.98 -23.42 -12.92
CA VAL A 281 2.44 -23.29 -11.55
C VAL A 281 1.83 -24.58 -10.99
#